data_AF-A0A928YC27-F1
#
_entry.id   AF-A0A928YC27-F1
#
_cell.length_a   1.000
_cell.length_b   1.000
_cell.length_c   1.000
_cell.angle_alpha   90.00
_cell.angle_beta   90.00
_cell.angle_gamma   90.00
#
_symmetry.space_group_name_H-M   'P 1'
#
loop_
_entity.id
_entity.type
_entity.pdbx_description
1 polymer ?
#
loop_
_entity_poly.entity_id
_entity_poly.type
_entity_poly.pdbx_seq_one_letter_code
_entity_poly.pdbx_strand_id
1 'polypeptide(L)'
;MCKKIFILILLVLLSIGLGMTTSPEPLFSASTLLTETNLSEQQAIPLSDGALPAGSRCNTPKLSMSSDPQPRVNWQTYQDSEYDFVLEFPVEWEVETTIHQSMPFSDSSAIVKRLSFRGNEGAIDLDLWLANGYNLEEWLTWYMETRRELPVDELNSSVAGQSAVVFVESNVTVDLLTTFFSDGKYVYRLWYTITQNPQGVYVYWHMLDTFTLSRHEASAAEIPKDIKQIAEEAVGISGVEAGNYCCNNYSPYCSLYFTCCNDQGNCTWWVCYRFGVVPFRGDAVTWWGQVPDYPDWTRHTAAPKQNQENIAYWSAGHVAYIANYTGGPNVNITEMSNCASCFNARQISIDDPYGFIYEKYPPPP
;
A
#
# COMPACT_ATOMS: atom_id res chain seq x y z
N MET A 1 -51.73 7.48 11.81
CA MET A 1 -52.75 7.26 10.76
C MET A 1 -52.73 8.45 9.79
N CYS A 2 -52.81 8.18 8.48
CA CYS A 2 -52.85 9.10 7.32
C CYS A 2 -51.56 9.87 6.98
N LYS A 3 -50.64 9.32 6.17
CA LYS A 3 -50.62 9.22 4.67
C LYS A 3 -50.78 10.57 3.94
N LYS A 4 -49.68 11.11 3.42
CA LYS A 4 -49.56 11.91 2.17
C LYS A 4 -48.10 11.84 1.69
N ILE A 5 -47.71 11.79 0.42
CA ILE A 5 -48.28 11.46 -0.88
C ILE A 5 -47.03 11.28 -1.76
N PHE A 6 -47.00 10.23 -2.58
CA PHE A 6 -45.98 9.98 -3.61
C PHE A 6 -46.11 11.02 -4.73
N ILE A 7 -44.99 11.55 -5.24
CA ILE A 7 -44.94 12.11 -6.60
C ILE A 7 -43.84 11.39 -7.37
N LEU A 8 -44.30 10.62 -8.35
CA LEU A 8 -43.55 9.93 -9.40
C LEU A 8 -43.55 10.88 -10.61
N ILE A 9 -42.39 11.14 -11.22
CA ILE A 9 -42.32 11.73 -12.56
C ILE A 9 -41.65 10.71 -13.47
N LEU A 10 -42.39 10.29 -14.49
CA LEU A 10 -41.99 9.44 -15.60
C LEU A 10 -42.48 10.10 -16.90
N LEU A 11 -41.87 9.74 -18.03
CA LEU A 11 -42.18 10.06 -19.46
C LEU A 11 -41.38 11.28 -20.01
N VAL A 12 -40.78 11.26 -21.21
CA VAL A 12 -41.08 10.45 -22.42
C VAL A 12 -39.94 10.54 -23.48
N LEU A 13 -39.65 9.38 -24.09
CA LEU A 13 -39.39 8.99 -25.50
C LEU A 13 -38.25 9.57 -26.39
N LEU A 14 -37.59 8.57 -27.00
CA LEU A 14 -37.21 8.34 -28.42
C LEU A 14 -36.48 9.42 -29.22
N SER A 15 -35.33 9.00 -29.76
CA SER A 15 -35.08 9.10 -31.20
C SER A 15 -34.28 7.89 -31.69
N ILE A 16 -34.91 7.14 -32.59
CA ILE A 16 -34.36 6.04 -33.38
C ILE A 16 -33.59 6.65 -34.56
N GLY A 17 -32.35 6.21 -34.77
CA GLY A 17 -31.56 6.55 -35.95
C GLY A 17 -30.89 5.30 -36.50
N LEU A 18 -31.56 4.61 -37.43
CA LEU A 18 -31.01 3.56 -38.27
C LEU A 18 -30.05 4.19 -39.30
N GLY A 19 -28.84 3.65 -39.41
CA GLY A 19 -27.88 4.00 -40.44
C GLY A 19 -27.00 2.80 -40.80
N MET A 20 -27.51 1.94 -41.68
CA MET A 20 -26.69 0.95 -42.40
C MET A 20 -25.82 1.65 -43.43
N THR A 21 -24.52 1.41 -43.44
CA THR A 21 -23.71 1.37 -44.67
C THR A 21 -22.58 0.35 -44.54
N THR A 22 -22.31 -0.29 -45.67
CA THR A 22 -21.54 -1.50 -45.92
C THR A 22 -20.08 -1.23 -46.30
N SER A 23 -19.24 -2.28 -46.15
CA SER A 23 -18.06 -2.62 -46.99
C SER A 23 -16.67 -2.14 -46.51
N PRO A 24 -15.56 -2.78 -46.93
CA PRO A 24 -15.21 -4.21 -46.95
C PRO A 24 -13.89 -4.53 -46.19
N GLU A 25 -13.54 -5.82 -46.17
CA GLU A 25 -12.30 -6.44 -45.64
C GLU A 25 -10.97 -5.74 -46.02
N PRO A 26 -9.87 -6.08 -45.32
CA PRO A 26 -8.98 -7.05 -45.97
C PRO A 26 -8.50 -8.20 -45.07
N LEU A 27 -8.42 -9.36 -45.71
CA LEU A 27 -7.64 -10.54 -45.35
C LEU A 27 -6.19 -10.18 -45.02
N PHE A 28 -5.73 -10.53 -43.82
CA PHE A 28 -4.31 -10.77 -43.56
C PHE A 28 -4.13 -12.14 -42.91
N SER A 29 -3.47 -13.01 -43.66
CA SER A 29 -2.92 -14.29 -43.23
C SER A 29 -1.52 -14.05 -42.66
N ALA A 30 -1.26 -14.52 -41.45
CA ALA A 30 0.09 -14.71 -40.94
C ALA A 30 0.15 -16.01 -40.15
N SER A 31 0.89 -16.97 -40.70
CA SER A 31 1.30 -18.21 -40.05
C SER A 31 2.56 -17.99 -39.20
N THR A 32 2.80 -18.95 -38.30
CA THR A 32 4.09 -19.32 -37.67
C THR A 32 4.55 -18.38 -36.54
N LEU A 33 5.05 -18.82 -35.37
CA LEU A 33 5.72 -20.05 -34.95
C LEU A 33 5.40 -20.28 -33.44
N LEU A 34 5.02 -21.49 -33.05
CA LEU A 34 4.99 -21.91 -31.64
C LEU A 34 6.41 -22.38 -31.28
N THR A 35 7.03 -21.72 -30.30
CA THR A 35 8.18 -22.27 -29.57
C THR A 35 7.66 -22.84 -28.26
N GLU A 36 7.60 -24.17 -28.18
CA GLU A 36 7.38 -24.92 -26.95
C GLU A 36 8.61 -24.78 -26.05
N THR A 37 8.47 -24.08 -24.93
CA THR A 37 9.39 -24.20 -23.79
C THR A 37 8.82 -25.19 -22.80
N ASN A 38 9.47 -26.35 -22.71
CA ASN A 38 9.27 -27.37 -21.69
C ASN A 38 9.47 -26.80 -20.28
N LEU A 39 8.40 -26.65 -19.52
CA LEU A 39 8.44 -26.51 -18.06
C LEU A 39 8.20 -27.90 -17.46
N SER A 40 9.19 -28.38 -16.71
CA SER A 40 9.17 -29.66 -16.03
C SER A 40 8.02 -29.73 -15.03
N GLU A 41 7.18 -30.75 -15.20
CA GLU A 41 6.10 -31.17 -14.32
C GLU A 41 6.67 -31.57 -12.94
N GLN A 42 6.60 -30.67 -11.96
CA GLN A 42 6.74 -31.04 -10.55
C GLN A 42 5.37 -31.51 -10.05
N GLN A 43 5.31 -32.76 -9.63
CA GLN A 43 4.10 -33.40 -9.10
C GLN A 43 3.54 -32.62 -7.91
N ALA A 44 2.31 -32.17 -8.05
CA ALA A 44 1.53 -31.55 -6.98
C ALA A 44 1.25 -32.56 -5.87
N ILE A 45 1.70 -32.25 -4.65
CA ILE A 45 1.28 -32.93 -3.43
C ILE A 45 -0.07 -32.33 -3.02
N PRO A 46 -1.12 -33.14 -2.76
CA PRO A 46 -2.41 -32.62 -2.32
C PRO A 46 -2.26 -31.99 -0.93
N LEU A 47 -2.51 -30.68 -0.84
CA LEU A 47 -2.59 -29.95 0.42
C LEU A 47 -3.94 -30.27 1.09
N SER A 48 -3.85 -30.74 2.33
CA SER A 48 -4.96 -30.93 3.25
C SER A 48 -5.44 -29.56 3.76
N ASP A 49 -6.74 -29.30 3.69
CA ASP A 49 -7.42 -28.14 4.29
C ASP A 49 -7.28 -28.14 5.81
N GLY A 50 -6.18 -27.60 6.30
CA GLY A 50 -5.98 -27.27 7.71
C GLY A 50 -5.83 -25.77 7.85
N ALA A 51 -6.89 -25.07 8.25
CA ALA A 51 -6.80 -23.67 8.66
C ALA A 51 -5.81 -23.57 9.83
N LEU A 52 -4.62 -23.00 9.57
CA LEU A 52 -3.65 -22.69 10.61
C LEU A 52 -4.11 -21.42 11.35
N PRO A 53 -3.94 -21.36 12.68
CA PRO A 53 -4.28 -20.17 13.44
C PRO A 53 -3.38 -19.01 13.03
N ALA A 54 -3.98 -17.86 12.75
CA ALA A 54 -3.28 -16.59 12.62
C ALA A 54 -2.48 -16.32 13.91
N GLY A 55 -1.15 -16.16 13.79
CA GLY A 55 -0.33 -15.66 14.89
C GLY A 55 0.89 -16.49 15.31
N SER A 56 1.35 -17.48 14.54
CA SER A 56 2.67 -18.09 14.84
C SER A 56 3.80 -17.13 14.44
N ARG A 57 4.11 -16.19 15.35
CA ARG A 57 5.30 -15.34 15.25
C ARG A 57 6.52 -16.24 15.34
N CYS A 58 7.36 -16.21 14.31
CA CYS A 58 8.64 -16.88 14.36
C CYS A 58 9.48 -16.26 15.49
N ASN A 59 9.87 -17.07 16.49
CA ASN A 59 10.69 -16.59 17.60
C ASN A 59 12.11 -16.25 17.11
N THR A 60 12.38 -14.98 16.86
CA THR A 60 13.73 -14.46 16.58
C THR A 60 14.51 -14.26 17.89
N PRO A 61 15.83 -14.53 17.94
CA PRO A 61 16.63 -14.29 19.13
C PRO A 61 16.61 -12.80 19.51
N LYS A 62 16.35 -12.53 20.79
CA LYS A 62 16.35 -11.18 21.36
C LYS A 62 17.75 -10.58 21.29
N LEU A 63 18.00 -9.67 20.34
CA LEU A 63 19.26 -8.93 20.25
C LEU A 63 19.40 -7.98 21.45
N SER A 64 20.53 -8.09 22.14
CA SER A 64 20.93 -7.22 23.23
C SER A 64 21.40 -5.88 22.66
N MET A 65 20.67 -4.78 22.89
CA MET A 65 21.06 -3.45 22.42
C MET A 65 22.34 -2.99 23.13
N SER A 66 23.44 -2.87 22.38
CA SER A 66 24.66 -2.18 22.81
C SER A 66 24.36 -0.69 22.96
N SER A 67 24.75 -0.09 24.09
CA SER A 67 24.61 1.35 24.37
C SER A 67 25.71 2.18 23.70
N ASP A 68 26.04 1.88 22.45
CA ASP A 68 27.03 2.67 21.70
C ASP A 68 26.51 4.09 21.45
N PRO A 69 27.39 5.11 21.48
CA PRO A 69 27.01 6.49 21.23
C PRO A 69 26.37 6.58 19.83
N GLN A 70 25.15 7.13 19.77
CA GLN A 70 24.42 7.23 18.51
C GLN A 70 25.29 7.89 17.44
N PRO A 71 25.37 7.29 16.24
CA PRO A 71 26.12 7.89 15.14
C PRO A 71 25.58 9.31 14.90
N ARG A 72 26.49 10.27 14.68
CA ARG A 72 26.09 11.63 14.31
C ARG A 72 25.41 11.58 12.95
N VAL A 73 24.09 11.67 12.95
CA VAL A 73 23.30 11.85 11.72
C VAL A 73 23.41 13.31 11.29
N ASN A 74 23.82 13.54 10.05
CA ASN A 74 23.75 14.86 9.44
C ASN A 74 22.37 14.99 8.79
N TRP A 75 21.73 16.13 9.00
CA TRP A 75 20.39 16.42 8.48
C TRP A 75 20.48 17.35 7.28
N GLN A 76 19.57 17.18 6.33
CA GLN A 76 19.30 18.11 5.24
C GLN A 76 17.81 18.46 5.21
N THR A 77 17.52 19.63 4.65
CA THR A 77 16.18 20.17 4.58
C THR A 77 15.53 19.83 3.25
N TYR A 78 14.33 19.26 3.28
CA TYR A 78 13.42 19.21 2.13
C TYR A 78 12.43 20.37 2.23
N GLN A 79 12.25 21.11 1.14
CA GLN A 79 11.28 22.19 1.04
C GLN A 79 10.37 21.97 -0.17
N ASP A 80 9.06 22.01 0.08
CA ASP A 80 8.05 21.94 -0.95
C ASP A 80 7.35 23.29 -1.12
N SER A 81 7.66 24.01 -2.19
CA SER A 81 7.04 25.31 -2.45
C SER A 81 5.60 25.20 -2.96
N GLU A 82 5.19 24.04 -3.49
CA GLU A 82 3.83 23.85 -4.02
C GLU A 82 2.83 23.63 -2.88
N TYR A 83 3.24 22.85 -1.89
CA TYR A 83 2.43 22.51 -0.72
C TYR A 83 2.81 23.27 0.55
N ASP A 84 3.83 24.15 0.46
CA ASP A 84 4.20 25.13 1.49
C ASP A 84 4.64 24.51 2.84
N PHE A 85 5.42 23.43 2.76
CA PHE A 85 5.98 22.76 3.94
C PHE A 85 7.50 22.56 3.84
N VAL A 86 8.11 22.38 4.99
CA VAL A 86 9.55 22.09 5.16
C VAL A 86 9.71 21.00 6.22
N LEU A 87 10.66 20.08 6.02
CA LEU A 87 11.06 19.10 7.03
C LEU A 87 12.55 18.76 6.89
N GLU A 88 13.14 18.15 7.91
CA GLU A 88 14.50 17.61 7.84
C GLU A 88 14.52 16.10 7.75
N PHE A 89 15.50 15.56 7.00
CA PHE A 89 15.75 14.13 6.85
C PHE A 89 17.26 13.85 6.73
N PRO A 90 17.73 12.61 6.91
CA PRO A 90 19.16 12.33 6.88
C PRO A 90 19.78 12.61 5.50
N VAL A 91 21.03 13.09 5.47
CA VAL A 91 21.75 13.44 4.22
C VAL A 91 21.93 12.22 3.30
N GLU A 92 22.10 11.05 3.89
CA GLU A 92 22.30 9.78 3.20
C GLU A 92 21.02 9.12 2.69
N TRP A 93 19.85 9.62 3.08
CA TRP A 93 18.58 9.11 2.60
C TRP A 93 18.25 9.68 1.21
N GLU A 94 17.73 8.81 0.35
CA GLU A 94 17.19 9.20 -0.95
C GLU A 94 15.76 9.71 -0.77
N VAL A 95 15.40 10.76 -1.51
CA VAL A 95 14.03 11.29 -1.57
C VAL A 95 13.51 11.21 -3.00
N GLU A 96 12.35 10.59 -3.18
CA GLU A 96 11.70 10.45 -4.48
C GLU A 96 10.22 10.84 -4.37
N THR A 97 9.70 11.57 -5.37
CA THR A 97 8.25 11.74 -5.53
C THR A 97 7.69 10.52 -6.25
N THR A 98 6.95 9.67 -5.54
CA THR A 98 6.41 8.41 -6.08
C THR A 98 4.95 8.52 -6.53
N ILE A 99 4.24 9.57 -6.12
CA ILE A 99 2.91 9.94 -6.62
C ILE A 99 2.88 11.46 -6.81
N HIS A 100 2.38 11.92 -7.94
CA HIS A 100 2.13 13.34 -8.18
C HIS A 100 1.00 13.53 -9.19
N GLN A 101 -0.15 14.01 -8.73
CA GLN A 101 -1.27 14.36 -9.60
C GLN A 101 -1.11 15.81 -10.09
N SER A 102 -1.07 16.01 -11.40
CA SER A 102 -1.10 17.35 -11.99
C SER A 102 -2.47 18.01 -11.81
N MET A 103 -2.51 19.34 -11.69
CA MET A 103 -3.77 20.08 -11.70
C MET A 103 -4.35 20.20 -13.13
N PRO A 104 -5.67 20.01 -13.34
CA PRO A 104 -6.66 19.58 -12.34
C PRO A 104 -6.47 18.10 -11.97
N PHE A 105 -6.61 17.78 -10.68
CA PHE A 105 -6.40 16.42 -10.17
C PHE A 105 -7.35 15.42 -10.83
N SER A 106 -6.80 14.27 -11.23
CA SER A 106 -7.56 13.17 -11.83
C SER A 106 -8.52 12.50 -10.84
N ASP A 107 -8.13 12.46 -9.56
CA ASP A 107 -8.95 11.96 -8.46
C ASP A 107 -8.66 12.79 -7.20
N SER A 108 -9.57 13.72 -6.87
CA SER A 108 -9.47 14.60 -5.70
C SER A 108 -9.67 13.87 -4.36
N SER A 109 -10.03 12.58 -4.38
CA SER A 109 -10.16 11.73 -3.19
C SER A 109 -8.94 10.85 -2.95
N ALA A 110 -8.01 10.77 -3.91
CA ALA A 110 -6.78 10.00 -3.80
C ALA A 110 -5.61 10.87 -3.31
N ILE A 111 -4.47 10.23 -3.04
CA ILE A 111 -3.21 10.91 -2.73
C ILE A 111 -2.86 11.81 -3.90
N VAL A 112 -2.72 13.12 -3.64
CA VAL A 112 -2.28 14.09 -4.65
C VAL A 112 -0.77 14.13 -4.79
N LYS A 113 -0.04 13.82 -3.71
CA LYS A 113 1.42 13.71 -3.72
C LYS A 113 1.91 12.72 -2.67
N ARG A 114 2.89 11.89 -3.02
CA ARG A 114 3.68 11.06 -2.10
C ARG A 114 5.15 11.35 -2.27
N LEU A 115 5.83 11.61 -1.16
CA LEU A 115 7.28 11.58 -1.07
C LEU A 115 7.72 10.32 -0.32
N SER A 116 8.69 9.62 -0.86
CA SER A 116 9.28 8.45 -0.22
C SER A 116 10.73 8.76 0.13
N PHE A 117 11.03 8.74 1.43
CA PHE A 117 12.36 8.91 2.00
C PHE A 117 12.91 7.52 2.33
N ARG A 118 14.05 7.12 1.75
CA ARG A 118 14.59 5.76 1.87
C ARG A 118 16.06 5.79 2.30
N GLY A 119 16.39 4.97 3.29
CA GLY A 119 17.75 4.76 3.77
C GLY A 119 17.98 3.32 4.23
N ASN A 120 19.14 3.07 4.83
CA ASN A 120 19.48 1.74 5.35
C ASN A 120 18.62 1.35 6.57
N GLU A 121 18.05 2.35 7.23
CA GLU A 121 17.24 2.20 8.44
C GLU A 121 15.79 1.84 8.11
N GLY A 122 15.34 2.05 6.87
CA GLY A 122 13.96 1.81 6.44
C GLY A 122 13.47 2.83 5.43
N ALA A 123 12.15 2.97 5.34
CA ALA A 123 11.52 3.91 4.43
C ALA A 123 10.33 4.61 5.10
N ILE A 124 10.26 5.93 4.95
CA ILE A 124 9.20 6.79 5.47
C ILE A 124 8.51 7.42 4.27
N ASP A 125 7.18 7.31 4.21
CA ASP A 125 6.38 7.93 3.16
C ASP A 125 5.58 9.10 3.76
N LEU A 126 5.60 10.25 3.07
CA LEU A 126 4.76 11.41 3.33
C LEU A 126 3.72 11.52 2.23
N ASP A 127 2.47 11.26 2.59
CA ASP A 127 1.31 11.39 1.71
C ASP A 127 0.54 12.67 1.96
N LEU A 128 0.00 13.22 0.88
CA LEU A 128 -0.83 14.42 0.90
C LEU A 128 -2.17 14.12 0.20
N TRP A 129 -3.27 14.45 0.86
CA TRP A 129 -4.61 14.52 0.27
C TRP A 129 -5.15 15.94 0.34
N LEU A 130 -6.13 16.24 -0.51
CA LEU A 130 -6.99 17.40 -0.29
C LEU A 130 -7.87 17.17 0.94
N ALA A 131 -7.96 18.18 1.80
CA ALA A 131 -8.90 18.16 2.93
C ALA A 131 -10.36 18.30 2.46
N ASN A 132 -10.59 18.83 1.25
CA ASN A 132 -11.93 19.01 0.66
C ASN A 132 -12.94 19.74 1.59
N GLY A 133 -12.43 20.64 2.44
CA GLY A 133 -13.23 21.41 3.39
C GLY A 133 -13.50 20.70 4.72
N TYR A 134 -13.05 19.45 4.89
CA TYR A 134 -13.12 18.74 6.16
C TYR A 134 -12.02 19.21 7.12
N ASN A 135 -12.35 19.24 8.42
CA ASN A 135 -11.32 19.20 9.45
C ASN A 135 -10.73 17.77 9.58
N LEU A 136 -9.72 17.57 10.43
CA LEU A 136 -9.05 16.27 10.52
C LEU A 136 -9.98 15.14 11.00
N GLU A 137 -10.82 15.38 12.01
CA GLU A 137 -11.75 14.36 12.55
C GLU A 137 -12.80 13.95 11.51
N GLU A 138 -13.38 14.93 10.81
CA GLU A 138 -14.31 14.71 9.71
C GLU A 138 -13.66 13.93 8.56
N TRP A 139 -12.42 14.28 8.22
CA TRP A 139 -11.67 13.61 7.17
C TRP A 139 -11.33 12.17 7.56
N LEU A 140 -10.90 11.92 8.80
CA LEU A 140 -10.61 10.57 9.30
C LEU A 140 -11.86 9.69 9.30
N THR A 141 -13.01 10.26 9.69
CA THR A 141 -14.31 9.57 9.60
C THR A 141 -14.61 9.18 8.16
N TRP A 142 -14.52 10.12 7.21
CA TRP A 142 -14.70 9.84 5.78
C TRP A 142 -13.72 8.78 5.26
N TYR A 143 -12.45 8.86 5.69
CA TYR A 143 -11.41 7.91 5.28
C TYR A 143 -11.76 6.50 5.77
N MET A 144 -12.19 6.34 7.02
CA MET A 144 -12.58 5.04 7.58
C MET A 144 -13.82 4.45 6.92
N GLU A 145 -14.81 5.28 6.59
CA GLU A 145 -16.04 4.84 5.93
C GLU A 145 -15.82 4.38 4.49
N THR A 146 -14.82 4.96 3.79
CA THR A 146 -14.65 4.75 2.34
C THR A 146 -13.43 3.92 1.96
N ARG A 147 -12.43 3.82 2.84
CA ARG A 147 -11.13 3.18 2.55
C ARG A 147 -10.88 1.98 3.46
N ARG A 148 -10.43 2.24 4.69
CA ARG A 148 -10.12 1.22 5.70
C ARG A 148 -10.34 1.75 7.11
N GLU A 149 -10.70 0.86 8.00
CA GLU A 149 -10.72 1.13 9.44
C GLU A 149 -9.31 1.46 9.96
N LEU A 150 -9.23 2.44 10.85
CA LEU A 150 -8.01 2.83 11.56
C LEU A 150 -8.11 2.36 13.02
N PRO A 151 -6.98 2.02 13.67
CA PRO A 151 -7.01 1.55 15.06
C PRO A 151 -7.35 2.66 16.06
N VAL A 152 -7.13 3.93 15.69
CA VAL A 152 -7.38 5.11 16.50
C VAL A 152 -7.85 6.23 15.57
N ASP A 153 -8.91 6.92 15.98
CA ASP A 153 -9.51 8.06 15.29
C ASP A 153 -9.60 9.32 16.17
N GLU A 154 -9.30 9.21 17.47
CA GLU A 154 -9.26 10.33 18.40
C GLU A 154 -7.94 11.13 18.30
N LEU A 155 -8.06 12.46 18.28
CA LEU A 155 -6.93 13.39 18.32
C LEU A 155 -6.11 13.21 19.61
N ASN A 156 -4.81 12.94 19.48
CA ASN A 156 -3.95 12.60 20.63
C ASN A 156 -2.57 13.27 20.62
N SER A 157 -2.29 14.10 19.61
CA SER A 157 -0.96 14.67 19.38
C SER A 157 -1.05 16.01 18.65
N SER A 158 0.10 16.67 18.48
CA SER A 158 0.22 17.83 17.60
C SER A 158 1.49 17.79 16.74
N VAL A 159 1.42 18.32 15.52
CA VAL A 159 2.53 18.45 14.57
C VAL A 159 2.44 19.84 13.93
N ALA A 160 3.54 20.61 13.93
CA ALA A 160 3.54 22.01 13.47
C ALA A 160 2.43 22.88 14.10
N GLY A 161 2.10 22.59 15.37
CA GLY A 161 1.03 23.25 16.12
C GLY A 161 -0.40 22.86 15.70
N GLN A 162 -0.57 21.92 14.77
CA GLN A 162 -1.87 21.41 14.33
C GLN A 162 -2.23 20.13 15.09
N SER A 163 -3.52 19.90 15.34
CA SER A 163 -4.00 18.63 15.90
C SER A 163 -3.63 17.45 15.01
N ALA A 164 -3.26 16.34 15.63
CA ALA A 164 -2.82 15.13 14.96
C ALA A 164 -3.37 13.87 15.65
N VAL A 165 -3.35 12.77 14.89
CA VAL A 165 -3.56 11.41 15.38
C VAL A 165 -2.30 10.60 15.09
N VAL A 166 -1.74 9.97 16.10
CA VAL A 166 -0.60 9.05 15.97
C VAL A 166 -0.97 7.71 16.55
N PHE A 167 -0.55 6.62 15.91
CA PHE A 167 -0.69 5.27 16.44
C PHE A 167 0.35 4.33 15.84
N VAL A 168 0.54 3.19 16.52
CA VAL A 168 1.29 2.06 15.99
C VAL A 168 0.30 0.92 15.69
N GLU A 169 0.18 0.54 14.43
CA GLU A 169 -0.54 -0.67 14.03
C GLU A 169 0.33 -1.88 14.38
N SER A 170 0.07 -2.46 15.55
CA SER A 170 0.73 -3.67 16.02
C SER A 170 -0.08 -4.92 15.65
N ASN A 171 0.58 -6.05 15.42
CA ASN A 171 -0.03 -7.37 15.09
C ASN A 171 -0.52 -7.55 13.66
N VAL A 172 -0.19 -6.63 12.77
CA VAL A 172 -0.23 -6.86 11.32
C VAL A 172 1.07 -7.55 10.89
N THR A 173 1.17 -7.97 9.63
CA THR A 173 2.37 -8.66 9.10
C THR A 173 3.65 -7.81 9.22
N VAL A 174 3.50 -6.48 9.27
CA VAL A 174 4.56 -5.49 9.50
C VAL A 174 4.03 -4.43 10.46
N ASP A 175 4.75 -4.09 11.53
CA ASP A 175 4.31 -3.01 12.42
C ASP A 175 4.46 -1.65 11.71
N LEU A 176 3.40 -0.83 11.71
CA LEU A 176 3.38 0.47 11.05
C LEU A 176 3.22 1.59 12.07
N LEU A 177 4.08 2.59 12.01
CA LEU A 177 3.92 3.84 12.75
C LEU A 177 3.33 4.90 11.82
N THR A 178 2.18 5.46 12.19
CA THR A 178 1.43 6.38 11.34
C THR A 178 1.04 7.64 12.10
N THR A 179 1.15 8.79 11.44
CA THR A 179 0.73 10.10 11.94
C THR A 179 -0.08 10.84 10.89
N PHE A 180 -1.34 11.15 11.21
CA PHE A 180 -2.20 12.03 10.42
C PHE A 180 -2.28 13.41 11.05
N PHE A 181 -2.18 14.46 10.24
CA PHE A 181 -2.36 15.85 10.66
C PHE A 181 -2.87 16.69 9.49
N SER A 182 -3.42 17.87 9.76
CA SER A 182 -4.05 18.71 8.73
C SER A 182 -3.73 20.18 8.94
N ASP A 183 -3.55 20.93 7.85
CA ASP A 183 -3.46 22.40 7.85
C ASP A 183 -4.77 23.08 7.40
N GLY A 184 -5.86 22.28 7.27
CA GLY A 184 -7.16 22.71 6.78
C GLY A 184 -7.28 22.77 5.25
N LYS A 185 -6.17 22.74 4.51
CA LYS A 185 -6.16 22.64 3.04
C LYS A 185 -5.80 21.22 2.59
N TYR A 186 -4.82 20.63 3.24
CA TYR A 186 -4.33 19.29 3.00
C TYR A 186 -4.36 18.46 4.27
N VAL A 187 -4.55 17.16 4.10
CA VAL A 187 -4.27 16.16 5.13
C VAL A 187 -2.95 15.49 4.77
N TYR A 188 -2.06 15.45 5.75
CA TYR A 188 -0.74 14.84 5.66
C TYR A 188 -0.78 13.51 6.40
N ARG A 189 -0.17 12.46 5.83
CA ARG A 189 0.16 11.22 6.53
C ARG A 189 1.64 10.97 6.42
N LEU A 190 2.33 10.97 7.55
CA LEU A 190 3.63 10.32 7.64
C LEU A 190 3.39 8.87 8.05
N TRP A 191 3.96 7.90 7.33
CA TRP A 191 3.97 6.52 7.79
C TRP A 191 5.38 5.94 7.74
N TYR A 192 5.64 4.93 8.57
CA TYR A 192 6.90 4.23 8.63
C TYR A 192 6.64 2.74 8.84
N THR A 193 7.24 1.89 8.00
CA THR A 193 7.30 0.46 8.27
C THR A 193 8.43 0.21 9.26
N ILE A 194 8.08 -0.16 10.50
CA ILE A 194 9.06 -0.34 11.56
C ILE A 194 9.98 -1.51 11.23
N THR A 195 11.28 -1.23 11.10
CA THR A 195 12.34 -2.24 10.96
C THR A 195 12.95 -2.58 12.32
N GLN A 196 13.85 -3.56 12.36
CA GLN A 196 14.68 -3.84 13.54
C GLN A 196 15.73 -2.76 13.85
N ASN A 197 15.85 -1.74 13.01
CA ASN A 197 16.79 -0.64 13.23
C ASN A 197 16.10 0.50 14.02
N PRO A 198 16.48 0.75 15.29
CA PRO A 198 15.88 1.81 16.11
C PRO A 198 16.08 3.20 15.52
N GLN A 199 17.09 3.37 14.66
CA GLN A 199 17.37 4.65 14.01
C GLN A 199 16.22 5.10 13.11
N GLY A 200 15.47 4.18 12.49
CA GLY A 200 14.33 4.56 11.64
C GLY A 200 13.20 5.22 12.43
N VAL A 201 12.91 4.75 13.64
CA VAL A 201 11.95 5.40 14.56
C VAL A 201 12.45 6.78 14.99
N TYR A 202 13.75 6.92 15.27
CA TYR A 202 14.34 8.21 15.59
C TYR A 202 14.24 9.20 14.43
N VAL A 203 14.53 8.77 13.19
CA VAL A 203 14.36 9.60 11.98
C VAL A 203 12.92 10.03 11.82
N TYR A 204 11.97 9.12 12.02
CA TYR A 204 10.54 9.44 11.96
C TYR A 204 10.14 10.54 12.94
N TRP A 205 10.58 10.46 14.20
CA TRP A 205 10.32 11.51 15.18
C TRP A 205 10.97 12.84 14.82
N HIS A 206 12.21 12.83 14.33
CA HIS A 206 12.90 14.04 13.89
C HIS A 206 12.18 14.73 12.71
N MET A 207 11.70 13.94 11.74
CA MET A 207 10.92 14.47 10.62
C MET A 207 9.65 15.17 11.11
N LEU A 208 8.96 14.62 12.12
CA LEU A 208 7.79 15.26 12.72
C LEU A 208 8.15 16.52 13.53
N ASP A 209 9.23 16.48 14.29
CA ASP A 209 9.69 17.61 15.11
C ASP A 209 10.16 18.81 14.28
N THR A 210 10.63 18.56 13.05
CA THR A 210 11.13 19.58 12.12
C THR A 210 10.12 19.94 11.03
N PHE A 211 8.97 19.26 11.00
CA PHE A 211 7.91 19.57 10.05
C PHE A 211 7.35 20.97 10.36
N THR A 212 7.38 21.85 9.37
CA THR A 212 6.84 23.21 9.49
C THR A 212 6.00 23.57 8.27
N LEU A 213 5.01 24.42 8.51
CA LEU A 213 4.14 25.00 7.49
C LEU A 213 4.43 26.50 7.46
N SER A 214 4.64 27.12 6.30
CA SER A 214 5.06 28.54 6.26
C SER A 214 4.05 29.51 6.88
N ARG A 215 2.80 29.06 7.09
CA ARG A 215 1.71 29.83 7.70
C ARG A 215 1.61 29.68 9.21
N HIS A 216 2.44 28.83 9.82
CA HIS A 216 2.44 28.56 11.25
C HIS A 216 3.81 28.77 11.86
N GLU A 217 3.84 29.12 13.15
CA GLU A 217 5.10 29.16 13.89
C GLU A 217 5.66 27.74 14.00
N ALA A 218 6.97 27.60 13.83
CA ALA A 218 7.64 26.32 14.00
C ALA A 218 7.42 25.81 15.42
N SER A 219 6.89 24.59 15.53
CA SER A 219 6.70 23.89 16.81
C SER A 219 7.07 22.43 16.61
N ALA A 220 7.83 21.90 17.57
CA ALA A 220 8.11 20.47 17.64
C ALA A 220 6.82 19.67 17.82
N ALA A 221 6.87 18.37 17.49
CA ALA A 221 5.72 17.51 17.59
C ALA A 221 5.48 17.07 19.05
N GLU A 222 4.23 17.13 19.48
CA GLU A 222 3.83 16.66 20.80
C GLU A 222 3.20 15.26 20.67
N ILE A 223 4.03 14.24 20.84
CA ILE A 223 3.61 12.83 20.73
C ILE A 223 3.53 12.20 22.13
N PRO A 224 2.44 11.50 22.48
CA PRO A 224 2.32 10.77 23.74
C PRO A 224 3.48 9.79 23.98
N LYS A 225 3.96 9.74 25.23
CA LYS A 225 5.13 8.92 25.61
C LYS A 225 4.90 7.43 25.46
N ASP A 226 3.69 6.97 25.75
CA ASP A 226 3.25 5.60 25.58
C ASP A 226 3.32 5.16 24.12
N ILE A 227 2.92 6.02 23.17
CA ILE A 227 3.06 5.74 21.74
C ILE A 227 4.53 5.64 21.33
N LYS A 228 5.40 6.54 21.81
CA LYS A 228 6.84 6.45 21.56
C LYS A 228 7.41 5.12 22.08
N GLN A 229 7.02 4.73 23.29
CA GLN A 229 7.44 3.47 23.90
C GLN A 229 6.95 2.26 23.07
N ILE A 230 5.69 2.25 22.63
CA ILE A 230 5.15 1.16 21.79
C ILE A 230 5.94 1.06 20.48
N ALA A 231 6.28 2.18 19.85
CA ALA A 231 7.09 2.19 18.63
C ALA A 231 8.51 1.63 18.87
N GLU A 232 9.14 1.99 20.00
CA GLU A 232 10.45 1.45 20.40
C GLU A 232 10.38 -0.06 20.70
N GLU A 233 9.31 -0.53 21.34
CA GLU A 233 9.08 -1.95 21.58
C GLU A 233 8.87 -2.73 20.27
N ALA A 234 8.15 -2.15 19.31
CA ALA A 234 7.90 -2.72 17.98
C ALA A 234 9.20 -2.93 17.18
N VAL A 235 10.20 -2.06 17.33
CA VAL A 235 11.53 -2.26 16.73
C VAL A 235 12.15 -3.59 17.17
N GLY A 236 12.07 -3.90 18.47
CA GLY A 236 12.68 -5.10 19.04
C GLY A 236 12.01 -6.41 18.63
N ILE A 237 10.82 -6.36 18.04
CA ILE A 237 10.03 -7.52 17.61
C ILE A 237 9.74 -7.53 16.10
N SER A 238 10.15 -6.50 15.36
CA SER A 238 9.88 -6.40 13.93
C SER A 238 10.54 -7.55 13.17
N GLY A 239 9.78 -8.15 12.26
CA GLY A 239 10.29 -9.13 11.30
C GLY A 239 10.82 -8.50 10.01
N VAL A 240 10.77 -7.16 9.89
CA VAL A 240 11.28 -6.44 8.71
C VAL A 240 12.75 -6.15 8.94
N GLU A 241 13.61 -6.81 8.16
CA GLU A 241 15.03 -6.48 8.10
C GLU A 241 15.34 -5.90 6.72
N ALA A 242 15.86 -4.66 6.72
CA ALA A 242 16.18 -3.95 5.50
C ALA A 242 17.24 -4.71 4.68
N GLY A 243 17.01 -4.85 3.37
CA GLY A 243 17.95 -5.50 2.46
C GLY A 243 17.92 -7.04 2.46
N ASN A 244 16.79 -7.65 2.84
CA ASN A 244 16.66 -9.10 2.92
C ASN A 244 16.29 -9.81 1.62
N TYR A 245 16.58 -11.12 1.63
CA TYR A 245 16.10 -12.10 0.67
C TYR A 245 14.79 -12.72 1.16
N CYS A 246 13.94 -13.13 0.22
CA CYS A 246 12.84 -14.02 0.50
C CYS A 246 12.81 -15.17 -0.50
N CYS A 247 12.99 -16.38 0.02
CA CYS A 247 13.12 -17.61 -0.73
C CYS A 247 14.14 -17.50 -1.87
N ASN A 248 15.35 -17.04 -1.53
CA ASN A 248 16.44 -16.75 -2.47
C ASN A 248 16.16 -15.66 -3.53
N ASN A 249 15.05 -14.91 -3.42
CA ASN A 249 14.78 -13.75 -4.25
C ASN A 249 15.17 -12.48 -3.49
N TYR A 250 15.88 -11.56 -4.15
CA TYR A 250 16.30 -10.29 -3.57
C TYR A 250 15.44 -9.16 -4.11
N SER A 251 14.97 -8.27 -3.22
CA SER A 251 14.36 -7.01 -3.61
C SER A 251 14.73 -5.92 -2.60
N PRO A 252 15.49 -4.88 -3.01
CA PRO A 252 15.82 -3.79 -2.10
C PRO A 252 14.58 -2.97 -1.73
N TYR A 253 13.56 -2.91 -2.59
CA TYR A 253 12.33 -2.18 -2.31
C TYR A 253 11.39 -3.01 -1.41
N CYS A 254 11.03 -4.23 -1.82
CA CYS A 254 9.98 -4.98 -1.12
C CYS A 254 10.38 -5.38 0.30
N SER A 255 11.66 -5.63 0.54
CA SER A 255 12.18 -5.95 1.88
C SER A 255 12.18 -4.77 2.85
N LEU A 256 11.94 -3.53 2.39
CA LEU A 256 11.73 -2.38 3.28
C LEU A 256 10.29 -2.28 3.80
N TYR A 257 9.34 -2.91 3.11
CA TYR A 257 7.91 -2.71 3.35
C TYR A 257 7.17 -3.98 3.76
N PHE A 258 7.74 -5.16 3.51
CA PHE A 258 7.12 -6.46 3.78
C PHE A 258 8.13 -7.41 4.41
N THR A 259 7.68 -8.21 5.38
CA THR A 259 8.48 -9.27 5.97
C THR A 259 8.61 -10.47 5.05
N CYS A 260 9.72 -11.19 5.17
CA CYS A 260 9.80 -12.58 4.77
C CYS A 260 9.87 -13.46 6.02
N CYS A 261 9.05 -14.49 6.12
CA CYS A 261 9.04 -15.38 7.29
C CYS A 261 10.24 -16.33 7.31
N ASN A 262 11.44 -15.88 7.71
CA ASN A 262 12.62 -16.76 7.79
C ASN A 262 12.84 -17.59 6.52
N ASP A 263 12.73 -16.97 5.35
CA ASP A 263 12.87 -17.66 4.06
C ASP A 263 11.78 -18.73 3.78
N GLN A 264 10.61 -18.65 4.42
CA GLN A 264 9.46 -19.54 4.17
C GLN A 264 8.34 -18.88 3.35
N GLY A 265 8.60 -17.68 2.83
CA GLY A 265 7.69 -16.95 1.94
C GLY A 265 6.72 -16.02 2.66
N ASN A 266 6.26 -15.00 1.94
CA ASN A 266 5.16 -14.11 2.35
C ASN A 266 4.41 -13.64 1.09
N CYS A 267 3.09 -13.72 1.09
CA CYS A 267 2.27 -13.41 -0.07
C CYS A 267 2.39 -11.95 -0.52
N THR A 268 2.45 -10.98 0.40
CA THR A 268 2.56 -9.56 0.06
C THR A 268 3.96 -9.23 -0.46
N TRP A 269 5.00 -9.79 0.16
CA TRP A 269 6.38 -9.68 -0.34
C TRP A 269 6.51 -10.25 -1.75
N TRP A 270 5.93 -11.43 -2.01
CA TRP A 270 5.98 -12.06 -3.33
C TRP A 270 5.30 -11.22 -4.40
N VAL A 271 4.09 -10.73 -4.13
CA VAL A 271 3.37 -9.88 -5.07
C VAL A 271 4.15 -8.59 -5.35
N CYS A 272 4.69 -7.96 -4.31
CA CYS A 272 5.57 -6.81 -4.47
C CYS A 272 6.78 -7.14 -5.37
N TYR A 273 7.47 -8.26 -5.12
CA TYR A 273 8.63 -8.67 -5.90
C TYR A 273 8.28 -8.91 -7.37
N ARG A 274 7.12 -9.54 -7.65
CA ARG A 274 6.69 -9.83 -9.01
C ARG A 274 6.27 -8.59 -9.81
N PHE A 275 5.64 -7.61 -9.17
CA PHE A 275 5.38 -6.30 -9.76
C PHE A 275 6.62 -5.39 -9.79
N GLY A 276 7.66 -5.72 -9.03
CA GLY A 276 8.82 -4.86 -8.77
C GLY A 276 8.55 -3.79 -7.71
N VAL A 277 7.35 -3.20 -7.73
CA VAL A 277 6.91 -2.18 -6.78
C VAL A 277 5.40 -2.27 -6.58
N VAL A 278 4.94 -2.10 -5.34
CA VAL A 278 3.53 -1.82 -5.03
C VAL A 278 3.46 -0.66 -4.04
N PRO A 279 2.41 0.18 -4.10
CA PRO A 279 2.34 1.35 -3.23
C PRO A 279 1.64 1.04 -1.90
N PHE A 280 1.01 -0.12 -1.77
CA PHE A 280 0.32 -0.60 -0.55
C PHE A 280 1.31 -1.03 0.53
N ARG A 281 0.88 -1.04 1.80
CA ARG A 281 1.66 -1.60 2.94
C ARG A 281 0.78 -2.34 3.93
N GLY A 282 1.38 -2.87 4.98
CA GLY A 282 0.69 -3.77 5.89
C GLY A 282 0.56 -5.18 5.29
N ASP A 283 -0.53 -5.85 5.62
CA ASP A 283 -0.84 -7.18 5.11
C ASP A 283 -1.85 -7.16 3.94
N ALA A 284 -2.09 -8.34 3.38
CA ALA A 284 -3.03 -8.55 2.29
C ALA A 284 -4.44 -7.98 2.58
N VAL A 285 -4.93 -8.09 3.82
CA VAL A 285 -6.28 -7.62 4.21
C VAL A 285 -6.39 -6.10 4.05
N THR A 286 -5.31 -5.39 4.40
CA THR A 286 -5.29 -3.92 4.31
C THR A 286 -5.19 -3.39 2.89
N TRP A 287 -4.61 -4.16 1.95
CA TRP A 287 -4.35 -3.69 0.58
C TRP A 287 -5.63 -3.32 -0.15
N TRP A 288 -6.68 -4.14 -0.01
CA TRP A 288 -7.95 -3.88 -0.68
C TRP A 288 -8.47 -2.49 -0.33
N GLY A 289 -8.51 -2.13 0.96
CA GLY A 289 -8.97 -0.83 1.45
C GLY A 289 -8.10 0.35 1.04
N GLN A 290 -6.80 0.10 0.84
CA GLN A 290 -5.83 1.11 0.41
C GLN A 290 -5.87 1.42 -1.09
N VAL A 291 -6.34 0.51 -1.96
CA VAL A 291 -6.32 0.70 -3.42
C VAL A 291 -6.82 2.07 -3.87
N PRO A 292 -7.98 2.57 -3.39
CA PRO A 292 -8.47 3.83 -3.90
C PRO A 292 -7.65 5.05 -3.40
N ASP A 293 -6.72 4.90 -2.45
CA ASP A 293 -5.76 5.97 -2.13
C ASP A 293 -4.82 6.30 -3.30
N TYR A 294 -4.66 5.37 -4.25
CA TYR A 294 -3.70 5.45 -5.33
C TYR A 294 -4.40 5.75 -6.66
N PRO A 295 -4.14 6.93 -7.27
CA PRO A 295 -4.87 7.36 -8.47
C PRO A 295 -4.66 6.40 -9.64
N ASP A 296 -3.51 5.74 -9.73
CA ASP A 296 -3.16 4.83 -10.83
C ASP A 296 -3.56 3.37 -10.59
N TRP A 297 -4.17 3.05 -9.45
CA TRP A 297 -4.58 1.70 -9.12
C TRP A 297 -6.09 1.58 -9.00
N THR A 298 -6.61 0.40 -9.34
CA THR A 298 -8.03 0.09 -9.21
C THR A 298 -8.24 -1.32 -8.70
N ARG A 299 -9.44 -1.56 -8.16
CA ARG A 299 -9.88 -2.86 -7.66
C ARG A 299 -11.22 -3.24 -8.30
N HIS A 300 -11.42 -4.51 -8.59
CA HIS A 300 -12.63 -5.03 -9.22
C HIS A 300 -12.99 -6.41 -8.67
N THR A 301 -14.27 -6.71 -8.48
CA THR A 301 -14.71 -7.96 -7.86
C THR A 301 -15.06 -9.08 -8.86
N ALA A 302 -15.29 -8.75 -10.13
CA ALA A 302 -15.84 -9.76 -11.06
C ALA A 302 -14.80 -10.54 -11.86
N ALA A 303 -13.67 -9.93 -12.24
CA ALA A 303 -12.67 -10.56 -13.10
C ALA A 303 -11.35 -9.79 -13.07
N PRO A 304 -10.21 -10.47 -13.32
CA PRO A 304 -8.95 -9.80 -13.61
C PRO A 304 -9.05 -8.97 -14.89
N LYS A 305 -8.23 -7.94 -14.99
CA LYS A 305 -8.08 -7.15 -16.21
C LYS A 305 -7.30 -7.95 -17.24
N GLN A 306 -7.83 -8.02 -18.46
CA GLN A 306 -7.23 -8.79 -19.54
C GLN A 306 -5.92 -8.16 -20.04
N ASN A 307 -4.97 -9.00 -20.47
CA ASN A 307 -3.72 -8.61 -21.11
C ASN A 307 -2.80 -7.74 -20.25
N GLN A 308 -2.86 -7.90 -18.92
CA GLN A 308 -1.98 -7.21 -17.98
C GLN A 308 -1.78 -8.00 -16.68
N GLU A 309 -0.85 -7.52 -15.87
CA GLU A 309 -0.61 -8.04 -14.53
C GLU A 309 -1.78 -7.70 -13.59
N ASN A 310 -2.09 -8.62 -12.68
CA ASN A 310 -3.11 -8.44 -11.66
C ASN A 310 -2.65 -9.05 -10.34
N ILE A 311 -3.29 -8.61 -9.26
CA ILE A 311 -3.19 -9.18 -7.92
C ILE A 311 -4.55 -9.80 -7.60
N ALA A 312 -4.61 -11.12 -7.42
CA ALA A 312 -5.77 -11.77 -6.84
C ALA A 312 -5.77 -11.57 -5.32
N TYR A 313 -6.93 -11.26 -4.74
CA TYR A 313 -7.09 -10.94 -3.33
C TYR A 313 -8.13 -11.85 -2.67
N TRP A 314 -7.80 -12.38 -1.49
CA TRP A 314 -8.71 -13.11 -0.62
C TRP A 314 -8.84 -12.41 0.73
N SER A 315 -10.08 -12.26 1.21
CA SER A 315 -10.38 -11.58 2.49
C SER A 315 -9.76 -12.26 3.72
N ALA A 316 -9.39 -13.54 3.61
CA ALA A 316 -8.72 -14.30 4.65
C ALA A 316 -7.24 -13.90 4.86
N GLY A 317 -6.75 -12.87 4.17
CA GLY A 317 -5.38 -12.36 4.32
C GLY A 317 -4.39 -13.07 3.40
N HIS A 318 -4.72 -13.15 2.11
CA HIS A 318 -3.82 -13.68 1.09
C HIS A 318 -3.91 -12.89 -0.22
N VAL A 319 -2.78 -12.77 -0.91
CA VAL A 319 -2.70 -12.20 -2.25
C VAL A 319 -1.83 -13.07 -3.16
N ALA A 320 -2.13 -13.09 -4.45
CA ALA A 320 -1.36 -13.82 -5.44
C ALA A 320 -1.16 -13.00 -6.71
N TYR A 321 -0.04 -13.22 -7.39
CA TYR A 321 0.31 -12.53 -8.62
C TYR A 321 -0.22 -13.29 -9.84
N ILE A 322 -0.85 -12.56 -10.76
CA ILE A 322 -1.29 -13.02 -12.08
C ILE A 322 -0.47 -12.26 -13.11
N ALA A 323 0.35 -12.97 -13.90
CA ALA A 323 1.20 -12.34 -14.92
C ALA A 323 0.38 -11.76 -16.09
N ASN A 324 -0.57 -12.56 -16.57
CA ASN A 324 -1.41 -12.18 -17.68
C ASN A 324 -2.69 -13.03 -17.64
N TYR A 325 -3.83 -12.38 -17.77
CA TYR A 325 -5.12 -13.03 -17.95
C TYR A 325 -5.63 -12.79 -19.37
N THR A 326 -5.80 -13.85 -20.15
CA THR A 326 -6.24 -13.76 -21.56
C THR A 326 -7.75 -13.89 -21.74
N GLY A 327 -8.51 -13.96 -20.65
CA GLY A 327 -9.94 -14.29 -20.67
C GLY A 327 -10.21 -15.78 -20.39
N GLY A 328 -11.37 -16.07 -19.80
CA GLY A 328 -11.84 -17.43 -19.50
C GLY A 328 -12.25 -17.64 -18.05
N PRO A 329 -12.74 -18.82 -17.67
CA PRO A 329 -13.19 -19.08 -16.30
C PRO A 329 -12.04 -19.32 -15.32
N ASN A 330 -10.82 -19.54 -15.81
CA ASN A 330 -9.66 -19.87 -14.99
C ASN A 330 -8.47 -18.95 -15.26
N VAL A 331 -7.60 -18.78 -14.27
CA VAL A 331 -6.38 -17.99 -14.37
C VAL A 331 -5.22 -18.68 -13.64
N ASN A 332 -4.01 -18.51 -14.16
CA ASN A 332 -2.79 -19.00 -13.51
C ASN A 332 -2.30 -17.95 -12.52
N ILE A 333 -2.05 -18.38 -11.30
CA ILE A 333 -1.48 -17.54 -10.24
C ILE A 333 -0.10 -18.06 -9.84
N THR A 334 0.70 -17.17 -9.27
CA THR A 334 1.88 -17.54 -8.49
C THR A 334 1.84 -16.84 -7.13
N GLU A 335 2.21 -17.56 -6.08
CA GLU A 335 2.09 -17.09 -4.71
C GLU A 335 3.21 -17.66 -3.82
N MET A 336 3.47 -16.97 -2.72
CA MET A 336 4.13 -17.54 -1.54
C MET A 336 3.09 -17.70 -0.45
N SER A 337 3.10 -18.82 0.26
CA SER A 337 2.23 -19.01 1.42
C SER A 337 2.88 -18.40 2.65
N ASN A 338 2.10 -17.75 3.51
CA ASN A 338 2.61 -17.11 4.72
C ASN A 338 3.35 -18.11 5.61
N CYS A 339 4.67 -17.97 5.71
CA CYS A 339 5.55 -18.83 6.48
C CYS A 339 5.39 -20.35 6.22
N ALA A 340 5.04 -20.74 4.99
CA ALA A 340 4.73 -22.15 4.69
C ALA A 340 5.31 -22.65 3.37
N SER A 341 5.37 -21.83 2.33
CA SER A 341 5.92 -22.22 1.04
C SER A 341 6.52 -21.04 0.31
N CYS A 342 7.71 -21.29 -0.23
CA CYS A 342 8.47 -20.34 -1.02
C CYS A 342 7.97 -20.10 -2.43
N PHE A 343 7.19 -21.02 -2.96
CA PHE A 343 6.63 -20.84 -4.29
C PHE A 343 5.50 -21.84 -4.49
N ASN A 344 4.39 -21.35 -4.98
CA ASN A 344 3.32 -22.16 -5.52
C ASN A 344 2.86 -21.54 -6.84
N ALA A 345 2.62 -22.38 -7.83
CA ALA A 345 1.98 -22.01 -9.08
C ALA A 345 0.82 -22.95 -9.33
N ARG A 346 -0.36 -22.40 -9.52
CA ARG A 346 -1.58 -23.18 -9.75
C ARG A 346 -2.56 -22.42 -10.60
N GLN A 347 -3.49 -23.17 -11.19
CA GLN A 347 -4.65 -22.61 -11.85
C GLN A 347 -5.80 -22.52 -10.84
N ILE A 348 -6.51 -21.41 -10.84
CA ILE A 348 -7.71 -21.18 -10.03
C ILE A 348 -8.88 -20.74 -10.90
N SER A 349 -10.10 -20.88 -10.39
CA SER A 349 -11.28 -20.20 -10.95
C SER A 349 -11.17 -18.69 -10.72
N ILE A 350 -11.65 -17.88 -11.66
CA ILE A 350 -11.73 -16.42 -11.47
C ILE A 350 -12.77 -16.02 -10.40
N ASP A 351 -13.65 -16.95 -10.01
CA ASP A 351 -14.65 -16.73 -8.96
C ASP A 351 -14.14 -17.09 -7.55
N ASP A 352 -12.90 -17.63 -7.43
CA ASP A 352 -12.31 -18.01 -6.14
C ASP A 352 -11.81 -16.80 -5.31
N PRO A 353 -11.11 -15.80 -5.90
CA PRO A 353 -10.73 -14.59 -5.17
C PRO A 353 -11.93 -13.69 -4.87
N TYR A 354 -11.83 -12.91 -3.79
CA TYR A 354 -12.80 -11.85 -3.46
C TYR A 354 -12.72 -10.66 -4.43
N GLY A 355 -11.57 -10.49 -5.07
CA GLY A 355 -11.41 -9.52 -6.13
C GLY A 355 -9.99 -9.46 -6.67
N PHE A 356 -9.79 -8.49 -7.55
CA PHE A 356 -8.57 -8.28 -8.31
C PHE A 356 -8.14 -6.82 -8.20
N ILE A 357 -6.85 -6.60 -7.98
CA ILE A 357 -6.22 -5.27 -7.92
C ILE A 357 -5.24 -5.15 -9.08
N TYR A 358 -5.23 -4.02 -9.77
CA TYR A 358 -4.35 -3.80 -10.92
C TYR A 358 -4.16 -2.32 -11.24
N GLU A 359 -3.12 -2.00 -12.00
CA GLU A 359 -2.87 -0.65 -12.52
C GLU A 359 -3.93 -0.25 -13.56
N LYS A 360 -4.46 0.98 -13.44
CA LYS A 360 -5.41 1.56 -14.39
C LYS A 360 -4.75 1.83 -15.75
N TYR A 361 -3.49 2.24 -15.72
CA TYR A 361 -2.71 2.65 -16.88
C TYR A 361 -1.37 1.89 -16.86
N PRO A 362 -1.35 0.60 -17.23
CA PRO A 362 -0.11 -0.15 -17.21
C PRO A 362 0.91 0.48 -18.15
N PRO A 363 2.22 0.39 -17.84
CA PRO A 363 3.26 0.85 -18.74
C PRO A 363 3.10 0.17 -20.12
N PRO A 364 3.40 0.89 -21.22
CA PRO A 364 3.38 0.28 -22.55
C PRO A 364 4.37 -0.91 -22.59
N PRO A 365 4.02 -1.98 -23.32
CA PRO A 365 4.80 -3.21 -23.36
C PRO A 365 6.20 -3.06 -23.98
#